data_AF-A0A959EDS5-F1
#
_entry.id   AF-A0A959EDS5-F1
#
_cell.length_a   1.000
_cell.length_b   1.000
_cell.length_c   1.000
_cell.angle_alpha   90.00
_cell.angle_beta   90.00
_cell.angle_gamma   90.00
#
_symmetry.space_group_name_H-M   'P 1'
#
loop_
_entity.id
_entity.type
_entity.pdbx_description
1 polymer ?
#
loop_
_entity_poly.entity_id
_entity_poly.type
_entity_poly.pdbx_seq_one_letter_code
_entity_poly.pdbx_strand_id
1 'polypeptide(L)' 'MDTILLAYSNDSISPLPTLQHEDDTLYALFNQHLGRQFRIIRYSFITLEALNENLGTYGKELRIFHYSGHAGENWIS' A
#
# COMPACT_ATOMS: atom_id res chain seq x y z
N MET A 1 2.19 -15.10 9.74
CA MET A 1 0.92 -14.48 10.21
C MET A 1 0.28 -13.83 9.01
N ASP A 2 -1.02 -14.02 8.79
CA ASP A 2 -1.68 -13.45 7.60
C ASP A 2 -1.43 -11.94 7.51
N THR A 3 -1.07 -11.46 6.32
CA THR A 3 -0.55 -10.11 6.10
C THR A 3 -1.45 -9.33 5.16
N ILE A 4 -1.64 -8.04 5.49
CA ILE A 4 -2.26 -7.04 4.62
C ILE A 4 -1.17 -6.05 4.24
N LEU A 5 -1.01 -5.80 2.94
CA LEU A 5 -0.10 -4.79 2.41
C LEU A 5 -0.92 -3.64 1.82
N LEU A 6 -0.73 -2.44 2.38
CA LEU A 6 -1.23 -1.17 1.86
C LEU A 6 -0.06 -0.40 1.27
N ALA A 7 -0.07 -0.19 -0.04
CA ALA A 7 1.04 0.40 -0.78
C ALA A 7 0.56 1.60 -1.62
N TYR A 8 1.07 2.78 -1.32
CA TYR A 8 0.72 4.02 -1.99
C TYR A 8 1.94 4.59 -2.69
N SER A 9 1.86 4.75 -4.01
CA SER A 9 2.85 5.47 -4.81
C SER A 9 2.43 6.93 -4.93
N ASN A 10 2.29 7.59 -3.77
CA ASN A 10 2.06 9.02 -3.73
C ASN A 10 3.40 9.73 -3.95
N ASP A 11 3.39 10.81 -4.73
CA ASP A 11 4.60 11.59 -4.98
C ASP A 11 4.89 12.45 -3.73
N SER A 12 6.11 12.41 -3.21
CA SER A 12 6.47 13.15 -1.98
C SER A 12 6.68 14.65 -2.20
N ILE A 13 6.89 15.07 -3.46
CA ILE A 13 7.10 16.46 -3.87
C ILE A 13 5.77 17.11 -4.29
N SER A 14 4.91 16.36 -4.97
CA SER A 14 3.58 16.76 -5.43
C SER A 14 2.51 15.72 -5.05
N PRO A 15 2.19 15.60 -3.76
CA PRO A 15 1.26 14.58 -3.27
C PRO A 15 -0.16 14.83 -3.76
N LEU A 16 -0.87 13.75 -4.10
CA LEU A 16 -2.32 13.78 -4.32
C LEU A 16 -3.03 13.68 -2.96
N PRO A 17 -3.85 14.68 -2.57
CA PRO A 17 -4.58 14.64 -1.30
C PRO A 17 -5.56 13.46 -1.21
N THR A 18 -6.09 13.01 -2.34
CA THR A 18 -6.99 11.86 -2.42
C THR A 18 -6.29 10.55 -2.04
N LEU A 19 -5.05 10.35 -2.48
CA LEU A 19 -4.23 9.18 -2.08
C LEU A 19 -3.91 9.22 -0.59
N GLN A 20 -3.56 10.40 -0.05
CA GLN A 20 -3.33 10.55 1.38
C GLN A 20 -4.59 10.24 2.19
N HIS A 21 -5.74 10.73 1.75
CA HIS A 21 -7.02 10.46 2.41
C HIS A 21 -7.39 8.97 2.38
N GLU A 22 -7.19 8.31 1.24
CA GLU A 22 -7.40 6.87 1.10
C GLU A 22 -6.47 6.07 2.04
N ASP A 23 -5.19 6.42 2.06
CA ASP A 23 -4.17 5.80 2.92
C ASP A 23 -4.54 5.88 4.40
N ASP A 24 -4.83 7.08 4.89
CA ASP A 24 -5.19 7.29 6.29
C ASP A 24 -6.49 6.58 6.66
N THR A 25 -7.49 6.60 5.77
CA THR A 25 -8.80 5.99 6.02
C THR A 25 -8.71 4.46 6.05
N LEU A 26 -8.03 3.84 5.08
CA LEU A 26 -7.88 2.39 5.03
C LEU A 26 -7.01 1.86 6.16
N TYR A 27 -5.91 2.57 6.47
CA TYR A 27 -5.08 2.18 7.60
C TYR A 27 -5.86 2.24 8.92
N ALA A 28 -6.61 3.32 9.18
CA ALA A 28 -7.43 3.44 10.38
C ALA A 28 -8.46 2.31 10.49
N LEU A 29 -9.19 2.05 9.40
CA LEU A 29 -10.20 0.99 9.34
C LEU A 29 -9.59 -0.40 9.62
N PHE A 30 -8.50 -0.73 8.94
CA PHE A 30 -7.88 -2.05 9.08
C PHE A 30 -7.20 -2.21 10.43
N ASN A 31 -6.53 -1.18 10.93
CA ASN A 31 -5.93 -1.25 12.26
C ASN A 31 -7.00 -1.45 13.34
N GLN A 32 -8.13 -0.75 13.23
CA GLN A 32 -9.25 -0.87 14.18
C GLN A 32 -9.90 -2.25 14.17
N HIS A 33 -10.15 -2.83 12.98
CA HIS A 33 -10.97 -4.04 12.86
C HIS A 33 -10.16 -5.32 12.67
N LEU A 34 -8.97 -5.23 12.08
CA LEU A 34 -8.17 -6.37 11.62
C LEU A 34 -6.77 -6.46 12.26
N GLY A 35 -6.30 -5.41 12.96
CA GLY A 35 -4.94 -5.34 13.50
C GLY A 35 -4.57 -6.42 14.53
N ARG A 36 -5.56 -7.15 15.07
CA ARG A 36 -5.34 -8.31 15.96
C ARG A 36 -5.18 -9.63 15.21
N GLN A 37 -5.69 -9.72 13.98
CA GLN A 37 -5.72 -10.94 13.17
C GLN A 37 -4.66 -10.89 12.07
N PHE A 38 -4.36 -9.69 11.56
CA PHE A 38 -3.46 -9.48 10.45
C PHE A 38 -2.30 -8.60 10.82
N ARG A 39 -1.15 -8.88 10.21
CA ARG A 39 -0.03 -7.94 10.19
C ARG A 39 -0.30 -6.91 9.10
N ILE A 40 -0.46 -5.65 9.48
CA ILE A 40 -0.69 -4.56 8.52
C ILE A 40 0.65 -3.90 8.20
N ILE A 41 1.07 -4.02 6.95
CA ILE A 41 2.24 -3.34 6.39
C ILE A 41 1.73 -2.15 5.56
N ARG A 42 2.24 -0.96 5.84
CA ARG A 42 1.83 0.30 5.18
C ARG A 42 3.04 1.01 4.61
N TYR A 43 2.94 1.44 3.36
CA TYR A 43 3.89 2.34 2.72
C TYR A 43 3.15 3.48 2.01
N SER A 44 3.33 4.72 2.48
CA SER A 44 2.63 5.89 1.93
C SER A 44 3.29 6.50 0.67
N PHE A 45 4.57 6.19 0.44
CA PHE A 45 5.40 6.74 -0.64
C PHE A 45 6.32 5.65 -1.23
N ILE A 46 5.74 4.54 -1.68
CA ILE A 46 6.49 3.36 -2.14
C ILE A 46 7.03 3.54 -3.56
N THR A 47 8.27 3.08 -3.81
CA THR A 47 8.80 2.93 -5.17
C THR A 47 8.43 1.58 -5.78
N LEU A 48 8.50 1.43 -7.10
CA LEU A 48 8.24 0.13 -7.76
C LEU A 48 9.23 -0.97 -7.33
N GLU A 49 10.50 -0.62 -7.13
CA GLU A 49 11.53 -1.54 -6.64
C GLU A 49 11.17 -2.05 -5.25
N ALA A 50 10.90 -1.14 -4.31
CA ALA A 50 10.50 -1.50 -2.95
C ALA A 50 9.18 -2.31 -2.95
N LEU A 51 8.23 -1.99 -3.84
CA LEU A 51 6.99 -2.77 -3.96
C LEU A 51 7.28 -4.23 -4.34
N ASN A 52 8.13 -4.46 -5.35
CA ASN A 52 8.50 -5.81 -5.78
C ASN A 52 9.22 -6.59 -4.68
N GLU A 53 10.13 -5.96 -3.94
CA GLU A 53 10.81 -6.56 -2.79
C GLU A 53 9.82 -6.97 -1.70
N ASN A 54 8.84 -6.11 -1.40
CA ASN A 54 7.83 -6.39 -0.37
C ASN A 54 6.86 -7.49 -0.80
N LEU A 55 6.47 -7.55 -2.09
CA LEU A 55 5.68 -8.65 -2.62
C LEU A 55 6.44 -9.98 -2.53
N GLY A 56 7.75 -9.98 -2.82
CA GLY A 56 8.60 -11.17 -2.63
C GLY A 56 8.72 -11.59 -1.16
N THR A 57 8.85 -10.61 -0.26
CA THR A 57 9.03 -10.83 1.19
C THR A 57 7.76 -11.40 1.82
N TYR A 58 6.60 -10.84 1.53
CA TYR A 58 5.33 -11.21 2.17
C TYR A 58 4.47 -12.16 1.36
N GLY A 59 4.85 -12.50 0.12
CA GLY A 59 3.97 -13.19 -0.84
C GLY A 59 3.35 -14.50 -0.35
N LYS A 60 4.01 -15.25 0.54
CA LYS A 60 3.45 -16.50 1.11
C LYS A 60 2.37 -16.26 2.17
N GLU A 61 2.40 -15.10 2.83
CA GLU A 61 1.52 -14.74 3.94
C GLU A 61 0.52 -13.64 3.56
N LEU A 62 0.64 -13.06 2.37
CA LEU A 62 -0.18 -11.96 1.87
C LEU A 62 -1.60 -12.44 1.55
N ARG A 63 -2.59 -11.81 2.19
CA ARG A 63 -4.02 -12.09 1.98
C ARG A 63 -4.75 -10.96 1.28
N ILE A 64 -4.35 -9.73 1.59
CA ILE A 64 -4.92 -8.53 0.99
C ILE A 64 -3.77 -7.66 0.53
N PHE A 65 -3.83 -7.25 -0.72
CA PHE A 65 -2.93 -6.27 -1.30
C PHE A 65 -3.75 -5.12 -1.88
N HIS A 66 -3.47 -3.92 -1.40
CA HIS A 66 -4.04 -2.69 -1.92
C HIS A 66 -2.90 -1.83 -2.46
N TYR A 67 -3.03 -1.41 -3.71
CA TYR A 67 -2.13 -0.47 -4.36
C TYR A 67 -2.92 0.71 -4.91
N SER A 68 -2.44 1.92 -4.62
CA SER A 68 -2.99 3.16 -5.17
C SER A 68 -1.86 4.14 -5.47
N GLY A 69 -1.98 4.95 -6.51
CA GLY A 69 -0.88 5.79 -6.97
C GLY A 69 -1.30 6.73 -8.09
N HIS A 70 -0.38 7.58 -8.52
CA HIS A 70 -0.59 8.43 -9.70
C HIS A 70 -0.80 7.58 -10.95
N ALA A 71 -1.92 7.80 -11.65
CA ALA A 71 -2.11 7.25 -12.99
C ALA A 71 -1.38 8.14 -14.01
N GLY A 72 -0.08 7.92 -14.21
CA GLY A 72 0.67 8.53 -15.32
C GLY A 72 0.42 7.78 -16.63
N GLU A 73 0.43 8.42 -17.79
CA GLU A 73 0.12 7.85 -19.12
C GLU A 73 1.04 6.70 -19.62
N ASN A 74 2.09 6.31 -18.89
CA ASN A 74 3.16 5.45 -19.42
C ASN A 74 3.01 3.93 -19.14
N TRP A 75 1.80 3.38 -19.03
CA TRP A 75 1.62 1.95 -18.72
C TRP A 75 1.68 0.98 -19.92
N ILE A 76 2.03 1.44 -21.13
CA ILE A 76 2.40 0.56 -22.25
C ILE A 76 3.50 1.23 -23.09
N SER A 77 4.73 0.74 -23.00
CA SER A 77 5.78 0.89 -24.02
C SER A 77 6.59 -0.40 -24.13
#